data_AF-A0A3S8U1J9-F1
#
_entry.id   AF-A0A3S8U1J9-F1
#
_cell.length_a   1.000
_cell.length_b   1.000
_cell.length_c   1.000
_cell.angle_alpha   90.00
_cell.angle_beta   90.00
_cell.angle_gamma   90.00
#
_symmetry.space_group_name_H-M   'P 1'
#
loop_
_entity.id
_entity.type
_entity.pdbx_description
1 polymer ?
#
loop_
_entity_poly.entity_id
_entity_poly.type
_entity_poly.pdbx_seq_one_letter_code
_entity_poly.pdbx_strand_id
1 'polypeptide(L)'
;MTAKPTLSLATRRAMLEGRLIELGARLELIEEELDSHHNPDWEELATEREADEVLEATAKAGLTEIPQIRAALRRIADGSYGTCARCGDQIEEGRLDALPWTPFCRSCAQ
;
A
#
# COMPACT_ATOMS: atom_id res chain seq x y z
N MET A 1 -25.22 -12.13 -19.92
CA MET A 1 -24.67 -11.31 -18.81
C MET A 1 -23.42 -12.01 -18.33
N THR A 2 -22.27 -11.71 -18.93
CA THR A 2 -21.01 -12.40 -18.63
C THR A 2 -20.49 -11.91 -17.28
N ALA A 3 -20.54 -12.78 -16.26
CA ALA A 3 -19.84 -12.53 -15.01
C ALA A 3 -18.35 -12.36 -15.32
N LYS A 4 -17.78 -11.20 -15.00
CA LYS A 4 -16.35 -10.94 -15.16
C LYS A 4 -15.61 -11.95 -14.26
N PRO A 5 -14.56 -12.64 -14.75
CA PRO A 5 -13.83 -13.59 -13.93
C PRO A 5 -13.19 -12.86 -12.75
N THR A 6 -13.58 -13.25 -11.55
CA THR A 6 -13.08 -12.73 -10.29
C THR A 6 -11.67 -13.24 -10.02
N LEU A 7 -10.76 -12.41 -9.50
CA LEU A 7 -9.43 -12.88 -9.10
C LEU A 7 -9.53 -13.83 -7.90
N SER A 8 -8.74 -14.90 -7.92
CA SER A 8 -8.69 -15.84 -6.80
C SER A 8 -8.08 -15.21 -5.54
N LEU A 9 -8.42 -15.74 -4.36
CA LEU A 9 -7.79 -15.34 -3.09
C LEU A 9 -6.26 -15.48 -3.15
N ALA A 10 -5.75 -16.55 -3.78
CA ALA A 10 -4.32 -16.78 -3.95
C ALA A 10 -3.67 -15.69 -4.81
N THR A 11 -4.34 -15.26 -5.88
CA THR A 11 -3.87 -14.17 -6.74
C THR A 11 -3.80 -12.85 -5.97
N ARG A 12 -4.85 -12.52 -5.21
CA ARG A 12 -4.88 -11.29 -4.39
C ARG A 12 -3.82 -11.30 -3.30
N ARG A 13 -3.61 -12.45 -2.65
CA ARG A 13 -2.52 -12.65 -1.68
C ARG A 13 -1.16 -12.38 -2.33
N ALA A 14 -0.89 -12.96 -3.49
CA ALA A 14 0.36 -12.75 -4.21
C ALA A 14 0.57 -11.28 -4.62
N MET A 15 -0.49 -10.58 -5.05
CA MET A 15 -0.44 -9.14 -5.35
C MET A 15 -0.06 -8.32 -4.12
N LEU A 16 -0.69 -8.61 -2.96
CA LEU A 16 -0.40 -7.92 -1.69
C LEU A 16 1.04 -8.17 -1.22
N GLU A 17 1.53 -9.40 -1.32
CA GLU A 17 2.91 -9.76 -0.98
C GLU A 17 3.92 -9.08 -1.91
N GLY A 18 3.68 -9.10 -3.22
CA GLY A 18 4.53 -8.42 -4.19
C GLY A 18 4.59 -6.91 -3.95
N ARG A 19 3.45 -6.28 -3.66
CA ARG A 19 3.38 -4.86 -3.32
C ARG A 19 4.15 -4.52 -2.04
N LEU A 20 4.10 -5.40 -1.03
CA LEU A 20 4.85 -5.21 0.21
C LEU A 20 6.36 -5.24 -0.02
N ILE A 21 6.84 -6.13 -0.89
CA ILE A 21 8.26 -6.22 -1.30
C ILE A 21 8.67 -4.97 -2.07
N GLU A 22 7.86 -4.55 -3.05
CA GLU A 22 8.10 -3.34 -3.85
C GLU A 22 8.23 -2.10 -2.96
N LEU A 23 7.29 -1.89 -2.03
CA LEU A 23 7.30 -0.77 -1.12
C LEU A 23 8.48 -0.82 -0.14
N GLY A 24 8.83 -2.01 0.36
CA GLY A 24 10.00 -2.20 1.23
C GLY A 24 11.29 -1.80 0.53
N ALA A 25 11.55 -2.38 -0.64
CA ALA A 25 12.75 -2.07 -1.43
C ALA A 25 12.83 -0.58 -1.82
N ARG A 26 11.70 0.03 -2.15
CA ARG A 26 11.66 1.47 -2.46
C ARG A 26 11.99 2.33 -1.25
N LEU A 27 11.52 1.95 -0.05
CA LEU A 27 11.83 2.69 1.18
C LEU A 27 13.30 2.60 1.54
N GLU A 28 13.92 1.41 1.41
CA GLU A 28 15.36 1.24 1.63
C GLU A 28 16.18 2.14 0.72
N LEU A 29 15.85 2.21 -0.57
CA LEU A 29 16.53 3.10 -1.52
C LEU A 29 16.37 4.59 -1.18
N ILE A 30 15.18 5.01 -0.76
CA ILE A 30 14.93 6.40 -0.36
C ILE A 30 15.72 6.75 0.90
N GLU A 31 15.77 5.83 1.87
CA GLU A 31 16.55 6.01 3.09
C GLU A 31 18.04 6.16 2.80
N GLU A 32 18.61 5.30 1.93
CA GLU A 32 20.01 5.40 1.51
C GLU A 32 20.31 6.72 0.78
N GLU A 33 19.41 7.18 -0.09
CA GLU A 33 19.56 8.44 -0.82
C GLU A 33 19.56 9.64 0.14
N LEU A 34 18.55 9.74 1.01
CA LEU A 34 18.46 10.80 2.02
C LEU A 34 19.66 10.76 2.96
N ASP A 35 20.13 9.57 3.33
CA ASP A 35 21.31 9.41 4.17
C ASP A 35 22.57 10.01 3.54
N SER A 36 22.69 9.94 2.21
CA SER A 36 23.81 10.49 1.45
C SER A 36 23.83 12.02 1.38
N HIS A 37 22.67 12.67 1.58
CA HIS A 37 22.51 14.14 1.52
C HIS A 37 22.92 14.86 2.83
N HIS A 38 23.31 14.14 3.89
CA HIS A 38 23.63 14.71 5.21
C HIS A 38 24.98 15.49 5.33
N ASN A 39 25.42 16.20 4.29
CA ASN A 39 26.59 17.10 4.38
C ASN A 39 26.13 18.57 4.40
N PRO A 40 26.65 19.45 5.28
CA PRO A 40 26.27 20.88 5.34
C PRO A 40 26.28 21.63 4.00
N ASP A 41 27.16 21.26 3.05
CA ASP A 41 27.19 21.87 1.71
C ASP A 41 25.94 21.53 0.86
N TRP A 42 25.25 20.42 1.17
CA TRP A 42 24.00 20.01 0.51
C TRP A 42 22.78 20.77 1.03
N GLU A 43 22.72 21.07 2.33
CA GLU A 43 21.58 21.77 2.93
C GLU A 43 21.44 23.23 2.47
N GLU A 44 22.48 23.83 1.88
CA GLU A 44 22.47 25.23 1.43
C GLU A 44 21.88 25.43 0.01
N LEU A 45 21.65 24.35 -0.75
CA LEU A 45 21.15 24.41 -2.13
C LEU A 45 19.62 24.25 -2.20
N ALA A 46 18.92 25.26 -2.73
CA ALA A 46 17.45 25.27 -2.79
C ALA A 46 16.84 24.13 -3.64
N THR A 47 17.51 23.71 -4.72
CA THR A 47 17.03 22.63 -5.59
C THR A 47 17.14 21.26 -4.93
N GLU A 48 18.16 21.04 -4.09
CA GLU A 48 18.36 19.76 -3.41
C GLU A 48 17.31 19.53 -2.31
N ARG A 49 16.90 20.60 -1.60
CA ARG A 49 15.78 20.50 -0.63
C ARG A 49 14.45 20.14 -1.27
N GLU A 50 14.17 20.65 -2.47
CA GLU A 50 12.95 20.28 -3.19
C GLU A 50 12.95 18.79 -3.58
N ALA A 51 14.12 18.22 -3.89
CA ALA A 51 14.26 16.79 -4.17
C ALA A 51 14.01 15.94 -2.92
N ASP A 52 14.57 16.33 -1.77
CA ASP A 52 14.35 15.64 -0.48
C ASP A 52 12.88 15.65 -0.06
N GLU A 53 12.19 16.77 -0.21
CA GLU A 53 10.75 16.86 0.10
C GLU A 53 9.91 15.86 -0.72
N VAL A 54 10.28 15.62 -1.98
CA VAL A 54 9.63 14.63 -2.85
C VAL A 54 9.93 13.20 -2.40
N LEU A 55 11.18 12.92 -2.02
CA LEU A 55 11.60 11.62 -1.49
C LEU A 55 10.87 11.30 -0.18
N GLU A 56 10.84 12.25 0.76
CA GLU A 56 10.13 12.13 2.03
C GLU A 56 8.62 11.91 1.84
N ALA A 57 7.99 12.67 0.95
CA ALA A 57 6.57 12.50 0.62
C ALA A 57 6.29 11.09 0.07
N THR A 58 7.19 10.59 -0.77
CA THR A 58 7.10 9.23 -1.35
C THR A 58 7.28 8.15 -0.27
N ALA A 59 8.24 8.33 0.64
CA ALA A 59 8.47 7.43 1.75
C ALA A 59 7.25 7.39 2.70
N LYS A 60 6.74 8.57 3.07
CA LYS A 60 5.54 8.71 3.89
C LYS A 60 4.34 8.00 3.28
N ALA A 61 4.10 8.14 1.97
CA ALA A 61 3.03 7.43 1.29
C ALA A 61 3.19 5.90 1.43
N GLY A 62 4.40 5.36 1.21
CA GLY A 62 4.68 3.93 1.40
C GLY A 62 4.45 3.45 2.84
N LEU A 63 4.92 4.22 3.83
CA LEU A 63 4.72 3.93 5.25
C LEU A 63 3.23 3.93 5.66
N THR A 64 2.38 4.68 4.98
CA THR A 64 0.92 4.63 5.20
C THR A 64 0.24 3.44 4.53
N GLU A 65 0.78 2.94 3.41
CA GLU A 65 0.20 1.84 2.62
C GLU A 65 0.53 0.47 3.23
N ILE A 66 1.79 0.26 3.63
CA ILE A 66 2.29 -0.99 4.23
C ILE A 66 1.40 -1.56 5.35
N PRO A 67 0.99 -0.80 6.39
CA PRO A 67 0.16 -1.35 7.46
C PRO A 67 -1.21 -1.81 6.97
N GLN A 68 -1.76 -1.18 5.92
CA GLN A 68 -3.04 -1.57 5.33
C GLN A 68 -2.91 -2.91 4.59
N ILE A 69 -1.83 -3.09 3.82
CA ILE A 69 -1.50 -4.35 3.13
C ILE A 69 -1.28 -5.47 4.16
N ARG A 70 -0.48 -5.21 5.20
CA ARG A 70 -0.26 -6.17 6.29
C ARG A 70 -1.55 -6.52 7.03
N ALA A 71 -2.48 -5.58 7.21
CA ALA A 71 -3.80 -5.85 7.77
C ALA A 71 -4.64 -6.74 6.85
N ALA A 72 -4.58 -6.53 5.54
CA ALA A 72 -5.29 -7.37 4.57
C ALA A 72 -4.74 -8.80 4.52
N LEU A 73 -3.41 -8.97 4.55
CA LEU A 73 -2.78 -10.30 4.65
C LEU A 73 -3.16 -11.03 5.93
N ARG A 74 -3.29 -10.32 7.06
CA ARG A 74 -3.82 -10.90 8.31
C ARG A 74 -5.25 -11.37 8.15
N ARG A 75 -6.13 -10.58 7.52
CA ARG A 75 -7.50 -11.00 7.19
C ARG A 75 -7.57 -12.23 6.29
N ILE A 76 -6.60 -12.39 5.38
CA ILE A 76 -6.51 -13.60 4.55
C ILE A 76 -6.15 -14.80 5.43
N ALA A 77 -5.20 -14.63 6.35
CA ALA A 77 -4.75 -15.70 7.23
C ALA A 77 -5.82 -16.13 8.26
N ASP A 78 -6.63 -15.19 8.77
CA ASP A 78 -7.71 -15.48 9.73
C ASP A 78 -9.04 -15.87 9.07
N GLY A 79 -9.14 -15.79 7.74
CA GLY A 79 -10.35 -16.13 6.98
C GLY A 79 -11.43 -15.04 6.92
N SER A 80 -11.19 -13.85 7.48
CA SER A 80 -12.12 -12.71 7.43
C SER A 80 -12.00 -11.83 6.17
N TYR A 81 -11.05 -12.14 5.28
CA TYR A 81 -10.87 -11.40 4.04
C TYR A 81 -12.14 -11.41 3.18
N GLY A 82 -12.47 -10.25 2.61
CA GLY A 82 -13.70 -10.06 1.86
C GLY A 82 -14.91 -9.68 2.72
N THR A 83 -14.75 -9.54 4.05
CA THR A 83 -15.80 -9.01 4.93
C THR A 83 -15.48 -7.57 5.36
N CYS A 84 -16.48 -6.69 5.28
CA CYS A 84 -16.36 -5.28 5.64
C CYS A 84 -16.15 -5.14 7.16
N ALA A 85 -15.06 -4.52 7.58
CA ALA A 85 -14.72 -4.29 8.98
C ALA A 85 -15.66 -3.29 9.70
N ARG A 86 -16.53 -2.58 8.96
CA ARG A 86 -17.49 -1.62 9.53
C ARG A 86 -18.91 -2.19 9.66
N CYS A 87 -19.45 -2.77 8.60
CA CYS A 87 -20.85 -3.25 8.58
C CYS A 87 -20.98 -4.79 8.65
N GLY A 88 -19.89 -5.54 8.46
CA GLY A 88 -19.92 -7.01 8.41
C GLY A 88 -20.42 -7.59 7.09
N ASP A 89 -20.82 -6.77 6.12
CA ASP A 89 -21.26 -7.25 4.81
C ASP A 89 -20.08 -7.74 3.95
N GLN A 90 -20.39 -8.58 2.97
CA GLN A 90 -19.42 -9.00 1.96
C GLN A 90 -18.97 -7.80 1.10
N ILE A 91 -17.67 -7.69 0.89
CA ILE A 91 -17.07 -6.71 0.00
C ILE A 91 -17.19 -7.24 -1.43
N GLU A 92 -17.70 -6.40 -2.33
CA GLU A 92 -17.80 -6.76 -3.74
C GLU A 92 -16.44 -7.19 -4.31
N GLU A 93 -16.45 -8.31 -5.03
CA GLU A 93 -15.27 -8.89 -5.66
C GLU A 93 -14.52 -7.90 -6.56
N GLY A 94 -15.25 -7.11 -7.37
CA GLY A 94 -14.64 -6.08 -8.23
C GLY A 94 -13.94 -4.96 -7.45
N ARG A 95 -14.33 -4.74 -6.18
CA ARG A 95 -13.64 -3.81 -5.28
C ARG A 95 -12.37 -4.44 -4.71
N LEU A 96 -12.41 -5.72 -4.35
CA LEU A 96 -11.22 -6.46 -3.93
C LEU A 96 -10.21 -6.66 -5.07
N ASP A 97 -10.68 -6.69 -6.32
CA ASP A 97 -9.81 -6.71 -7.51
C ASP A 97 -9.13 -5.36 -7.74
N ALA A 98 -9.83 -4.25 -7.47
CA ALA A 98 -9.30 -2.90 -7.65
C ALA A 98 -8.43 -2.43 -6.46
N LEU A 99 -8.83 -2.75 -5.23
CA LEU A 99 -8.19 -2.35 -3.98
C LEU A 99 -8.12 -3.54 -3.01
N PRO A 100 -7.20 -4.49 -3.21
CA PRO A 100 -7.14 -5.73 -2.42
C PRO A 100 -6.89 -5.50 -0.92
N TRP A 101 -6.27 -4.38 -0.54
CA TRP A 101 -6.01 -4.09 0.88
C TRP A 101 -7.21 -3.47 1.62
N THR A 102 -8.29 -3.13 0.91
CA THR A 102 -9.42 -2.40 1.51
C THR A 102 -10.09 -3.23 2.61
N PRO A 103 -10.34 -2.65 3.80
CA PRO A 103 -11.12 -3.31 4.84
C PRO A 103 -12.62 -3.02 4.72
N PHE A 104 -13.05 -2.21 3.74
CA PHE A 104 -14.40 -1.64 3.70
C PHE A 104 -15.10 -1.93 2.38
N CYS A 105 -16.41 -2.15 2.44
CA CYS A 105 -17.27 -2.16 1.26
C CYS A 105 -17.40 -0.75 0.65
N ARG A 106 -17.95 -0.67 -0.57
CA ARG A 106 -18.13 0.62 -1.27
C ARG A 106 -18.93 1.61 -0.41
N SER A 107 -20.02 1.17 0.21
CA SER A 107 -20.88 2.01 1.06
C SER A 107 -20.17 2.55 2.30
N CYS A 108 -19.23 1.80 2.89
CA CYS A 108 -18.54 2.20 4.12
C CYS A 108 -17.27 3.03 3.88
N ALA A 109 -16.76 3.06 2.65
CA ALA A 109 -15.54 3.77 2.28
C ALA A 109 -15.78 5.13 1.59
N GLN A 110 -17.05 5.52 1.47
CA GLN A 110 -17.48 6.83 1.01
C GLN A 110 -17.41 7.85 2.14
#